data_AF-A0A4Y7RCQ2-F1
#
_entry.id   AF-A0A4Y7RCQ2-F1
#
_cell.length_a   1.000
_cell.length_b   1.000
_cell.length_c   1.000
_cell.angle_alpha   90.00
_cell.angle_beta   90.00
_cell.angle_gamma   90.00
#
_symmetry.space_group_name_H-M   'P 1'
#
loop_
_entity.id
_entity.type
_entity.pdbx_description
1 polymer ?
#
loop_
_entity_poly.entity_id
_entity_poly.type
_entity_poly.pdbx_seq_one_letter_code
_entity_poly.pdbx_strand_id
1 'polypeptide(L)' 'MDFIRALTKLQEDCGVADLKMSEYGIQPDEFMTLAKNARATMGGLFAADPAELSNKDCAAIYEKSYR' A
#
# COMPACT_ATOMS: atom_id res chain seq x y z
N MET A 1 -18.92 -12.79 8.04
CA MET A 1 -17.84 -11.76 8.09
C MET A 1 -17.09 -11.90 6.78
N ASP A 2 -17.00 -10.85 5.95
CA ASP A 2 -16.16 -10.93 4.75
C ASP A 2 -14.67 -10.90 5.15
N PHE A 3 -13.79 -11.29 4.22
CA PHE A 3 -12.34 -11.34 4.46
C PHE A 3 -11.77 -10.01 4.94
N ILE A 4 -12.24 -8.89 4.39
CA ILE A 4 -11.76 -7.55 4.75
C ILE A 4 -12.10 -7.24 6.20
N ARG A 5 -13.32 -7.55 6.65
CA ARG A 5 -13.69 -7.38 8.08
C ARG A 5 -12.86 -8.23 9.02
N ALA A 6 -12.54 -9.46 8.63
CA ALA A 6 -11.67 -10.33 9.44
C ALA A 6 -10.23 -9.79 9.51
N LEU A 7 -9.72 -9.25 8.40
CA LEU A 7 -8.41 -8.61 8.35
C LEU A 7 -8.35 -7.35 9.21
N THR A 8 -9.37 -6.48 9.15
CA THR A 8 -9.46 -5.29 10.02
C THR A 8 -9.43 -5.69 11.49
N LYS A 9 -10.24 -6.70 11.89
CA LYS A 9 -10.22 -7.19 13.27
C LYS A 9 -8.84 -7.69 13.70
N LEU A 10 -8.13 -8.41 12.83
CA LEU A 10 -6.78 -8.88 13.14
C LEU A 10 -5.81 -7.70 13.36
N GLN A 11 -5.91 -6.66 12.53
CA GLN A 11 -5.09 -5.45 12.69
C GLN A 11 -5.38 -4.72 14.02
N GLU A 12 -6.65 -4.65 14.44
CA GLU A 12 -7.07 -4.10 15.73
C GLU A 12 -6.51 -4.92 16.90
N ASP A 13 -6.69 -6.25 16.86
CA ASP A 13 -6.21 -7.17 17.91
C ASP A 13 -4.67 -7.14 18.04
N CYS A 14 -3.95 -6.87 16.95
CA CYS A 14 -2.49 -6.68 16.94
C CYS A 14 -2.03 -5.26 17.26
N GLY A 15 -2.93 -4.28 17.42
CA GLY A 15 -2.59 -2.89 17.70
C GLY A 15 -1.94 -2.14 16.52
N VAL A 16 -2.19 -2.57 15.29
CA VAL A 16 -1.62 -1.99 14.05
C VAL A 16 -2.65 -1.39 13.11
N ALA A 17 -3.93 -1.36 13.51
CA ALA A 17 -5.03 -0.85 12.69
C ALA A 17 -4.88 0.63 12.29
N ASP A 18 -4.19 1.41 13.13
CA ASP A 18 -4.04 2.85 12.94
C ASP A 18 -2.67 3.25 12.37
N LEU A 19 -1.87 2.31 11.83
CA LEU A 19 -0.58 2.64 11.22
C LEU A 19 -0.77 3.48 9.95
N LYS A 20 0.02 4.55 9.86
CA LYS A 20 -0.11 5.60 8.84
C LYS A 20 1.20 5.81 8.13
N MET A 21 1.22 5.87 6.80
CA MET A 21 2.48 6.13 6.11
C MET A 21 3.04 7.53 6.41
N SER A 22 2.19 8.51 6.82
CA SER A 22 2.64 9.83 7.26
C SER A 22 3.54 9.80 8.50
N GLU A 23 3.43 8.77 9.34
CA GLU A 23 4.23 8.63 10.57
C GLU A 23 5.67 8.15 10.29
N TYR A 24 5.96 7.73 9.05
CA TYR A 24 7.25 7.17 8.64
C TYR A 24 8.11 8.14 7.78
N GLY A 25 7.77 9.44 7.77
CA GLY A 25 8.56 10.47 7.09
C GLY A 25 8.37 10.55 5.57
N ILE A 26 7.48 9.75 5.01
CA ILE A 26 7.14 9.76 3.57
C ILE A 26 6.42 11.07 3.24
N GLN A 27 6.74 11.67 2.09
CA GLN A 27 6.09 12.87 1.60
C GLN A 27 5.15 12.58 0.40
N PRO A 28 4.03 13.31 0.26
CA PRO A 28 3.08 13.08 -0.83
C PRO A 28 3.65 13.23 -2.24
N ASP A 29 4.64 14.09 -2.43
CA ASP A 29 5.34 14.30 -3.70
C ASP A 29 6.23 13.10 -4.09
N GLU A 30 6.51 12.19 -3.17
CA GLU A 30 7.33 10.99 -3.40
C GLU A 30 6.54 9.78 -3.88
N PHE A 31 5.20 9.77 -3.80
CA PHE A 31 4.38 8.57 -4.10
C PHE A 31 4.63 7.98 -5.48
N MET A 32 4.76 8.83 -6.50
CA MET A 32 5.04 8.36 -7.86
C MET A 32 6.47 7.82 -8.01
N THR A 33 7.42 8.40 -7.28
CA THR A 33 8.81 7.91 -7.23
C THR A 33 8.86 6.53 -6.58
N LEU A 34 8.18 6.35 -5.45
CA LEU A 34 8.06 5.06 -4.76
C LEU A 34 7.36 4.01 -5.63
N ALA A 35 6.25 4.38 -6.30
CA ALA A 35 5.53 3.48 -7.19
C ALA A 35 6.39 2.97 -8.36
N LYS A 36 7.16 3.86 -9.00
CA LYS A 36 8.11 3.49 -10.05
C LYS A 36 9.22 2.58 -9.51
N ASN A 37 9.75 2.89 -8.34
CA ASN A 37 10.80 2.08 -7.71
C ASN A 37 10.29 0.67 -7.38
N ALA A 38 9.09 0.53 -6.83
CA ALA A 38 8.49 -0.76 -6.53
C ALA A 38 8.42 -1.66 -7.77
N ARG A 39 7.97 -1.13 -8.92
CA ARG A 39 7.92 -1.90 -10.17
C ARG A 39 9.32 -2.19 -10.74
N ALA A 40 10.25 -1.25 -10.63
CA ALA A 40 11.61 -1.41 -11.14
C ALA A 40 12.42 -2.46 -10.35
N THR A 41 12.23 -2.54 -9.04
CA THR A 41 12.98 -3.44 -8.14
C THR A 41 12.29 -4.78 -7.94
N MET A 42 10.95 -4.80 -7.94
CA MET A 42 10.13 -5.97 -7.62
C MET A 42 9.13 -6.34 -8.74
N GLY A 43 9.45 -6.05 -10.00
CA GLY A 43 8.52 -6.22 -11.14
C GLY A 43 7.95 -7.64 -11.30
N GLY A 44 8.66 -8.67 -10.85
CA GLY A 44 8.14 -10.05 -10.85
C GLY A 44 6.93 -10.24 -9.93
N LEU A 45 6.84 -9.50 -8.82
CA LEU A 45 5.70 -9.56 -7.90
C LEU A 45 4.43 -8.97 -8.53
N PHE A 46 4.57 -7.93 -9.35
CA PHE A 46 3.45 -7.34 -10.10
C PHE A 46 2.87 -8.32 -11.12
N ALA A 47 3.70 -9.18 -11.72
CA ALA A 47 3.23 -10.21 -12.64
C ALA A 47 2.54 -11.39 -11.93
N ALA A 48 2.78 -11.55 -10.62
CA ALA A 48 2.14 -12.56 -9.79
C ALA A 48 0.84 -12.06 -9.14
N ASP A 49 0.59 -10.75 -9.13
CA ASP A 49 -0.66 -10.18 -8.64
C ASP A 49 -1.81 -10.52 -9.61
N PRO A 50 -2.96 -11.01 -9.13
CA PRO A 50 -4.10 -11.30 -9.98
C PRO A 50 -4.71 -10.05 -10.64
N ALA A 51 -4.44 -8.85 -10.11
CA ALA A 51 -4.88 -7.58 -10.67
C ALA A 51 -3.70 -6.81 -11.27
N GLU A 52 -3.88 -6.31 -12.50
CA GLU A 52 -2.89 -5.41 -13.08
C GLU A 52 -2.85 -4.09 -12.31
N LEU A 53 -1.66 -3.73 -11.81
CA LEU A 53 -1.41 -2.48 -11.10
C LEU A 53 -0.46 -1.60 -11.90
N SER A 54 -0.95 -0.45 -12.34
CA SER A 54 -0.10 0.59 -12.93
C SER A 54 0.63 1.39 -11.84
N ASN A 55 1.66 2.16 -12.23
CA ASN A 55 2.34 3.06 -11.29
C ASN A 55 1.37 4.11 -10.70
N LYS A 56 0.32 4.49 -11.45
CA LYS A 56 -0.72 5.41 -10.95
C LYS A 56 -1.58 4.76 -9.88
N ASP A 57 -1.92 3.47 -10.05
CA ASP A 57 -2.69 2.73 -9.06
C ASP A 57 -1.89 2.56 -7.77
N CYS A 58 -0.60 2.24 -7.87
CA CYS A 58 0.30 2.20 -6.71
C CYS A 58 0.40 3.55 -6.00
N ALA A 59 0.56 4.65 -6.75
CA ALA A 59 0.61 5.99 -6.16
C ALA A 59 -0.70 6.36 -5.45
N ALA A 60 -1.86 5.96 -6.01
CA ALA A 60 -3.15 6.16 -5.37
C ALA A 60 -3.35 5.28 -4.11
N ILE A 61 -2.72 4.09 -4.05
CA ILE A 61 -2.67 3.28 -2.83
C ILE A 61 -1.85 4.01 -1.76
N TYR A 62 -0.66 4.53 -2.10
CA TYR A 62 0.15 5.33 -1.17
C TYR A 62 -0.61 6.55 -0.64
N GLU A 63 -1.31 7.28 -1.49
CA GLU A 63 -2.13 8.42 -1.10
C GLU A 63 -3.24 8.02 -0.10
N LYS A 64 -3.92 6.90 -0.32
CA LYS A 64 -4.95 6.38 0.59
C LYS A 64 -4.36 5.90 1.93
N SER A 65 -3.19 5.27 1.88
CA SER A 65 -2.45 4.77 3.04
C SER A 65 -1.68 5.85 3.81
N TYR A 66 -1.64 7.08 3.29
CA TYR A 66 -0.93 8.20 3.92
C TYR A 66 -1.57 8.67 5.23
N ARG A 67 -2.88 8.49 5.36
CA ARG A 67 -3.71 9.01 6.46
C ARG A 67 -3.30 8.57 7.83
#